data_AF-A0ABD1CWD1-F1
#
_entry.id   AF-A0ABD1CWD1-F1
#
_cell.length_a   1.000
_cell.length_b   1.000
_cell.length_c   1.000
_cell.angle_alpha   90.00
_cell.angle_beta   90.00
_cell.angle_gamma   90.00
#
_symmetry.space_group_name_H-M   'P 1'
#
loop_
_entity.id
_entity.type
_entity.pdbx_description
1 polymer ?
#
loop_
_entity_poly.entity_id
_entity_poly.type
_entity_poly.pdbx_seq_one_letter_code
_entity_poly.pdbx_strand_id
1 'polypeptide(L)'
;MTFKPVTVTADSTIENLYVQQRNCRFPHESNLEFFVGFYTNSLCMLECRLKFLASCRCLKDCNSIGFTLQNYVLFDWFKAPLIKWDMEFQKVRYSRRIIFGFADAMVSTGGICGLFFGASFITVVELCYLFLRNILK
;
A
#
# COMPACT_ATOMS: atom_id res chain seq x y z
N MET A 1 4.35 29.68 11.35
CA MET A 1 4.91 28.47 10.69
C MET A 1 3.77 27.84 9.90
N THR A 2 4.03 27.36 8.68
CA THR A 2 2.99 26.71 7.86
C THR A 2 3.27 25.21 7.74
N PHE A 3 2.25 24.41 8.08
CA PHE A 3 2.29 22.95 7.99
C PHE A 3 1.36 22.51 6.86
N LYS A 4 1.81 21.56 6.04
CA LYS A 4 0.98 20.93 5.03
C LYS A 4 0.73 19.47 5.39
N PRO A 5 -0.53 19.02 5.44
CA PRO A 5 -0.83 17.62 5.66
C PRO A 5 -0.53 16.80 4.40
N VAL A 6 0.19 15.69 4.57
CA VAL A 6 0.41 14.67 3.56
C VAL A 6 -0.34 13.43 3.99
N THR A 7 -1.32 13.02 3.19
CA THR A 7 -2.15 11.84 3.49
C THR A 7 -1.76 10.69 2.58
N VAL A 8 -1.53 9.51 3.16
CA VAL A 8 -1.31 8.27 2.43
C VAL A 8 -2.46 7.33 2.75
N THR A 9 -3.18 6.89 1.74
CA THR A 9 -4.31 5.94 1.89
C THR A 9 -4.10 4.71 1.04
N ALA A 10 -4.38 3.54 1.58
CA ALA A 10 -4.44 2.29 0.82
C ALA A 10 -5.84 2.11 0.22
N ASP A 11 -5.88 1.50 -0.96
CA ASP A 11 -7.12 1.03 -1.58
C ASP A 11 -7.60 -0.26 -0.88
N SER A 12 -8.91 -0.51 -0.94
CA SER A 12 -9.58 -1.68 -0.34
C SER A 12 -9.03 -3.02 -0.86
N THR A 13 -8.61 -3.06 -2.12
CA THR A 13 -8.02 -4.26 -2.73
C THR A 13 -6.73 -4.72 -2.05
N ILE A 14 -6.02 -3.80 -1.37
CA ILE A 14 -4.76 -4.09 -0.67
C ILE A 14 -5.00 -4.94 0.58
N GLU A 15 -6.19 -4.88 1.18
CA GLU A 15 -6.55 -5.65 2.37
C GLU A 15 -6.51 -7.17 2.10
N ASN A 16 -6.84 -7.59 0.88
CA ASN A 16 -6.85 -8.99 0.48
C ASN A 16 -5.47 -9.61 0.23
N LEU A 17 -4.40 -8.81 0.15
CA LEU A 17 -3.03 -9.32 -0.04
C LEU A 17 -2.41 -9.81 1.28
N TYR A 18 -1.34 -10.60 1.19
CA TYR A 18 -0.57 -10.94 2.39
C TYR A 18 0.23 -9.73 2.88
N VAL A 19 0.30 -9.56 4.21
CA VAL A 19 1.07 -8.48 4.89
C VAL A 19 2.51 -8.38 4.35
N GLN A 20 3.15 -9.52 4.09
CA GLN A 20 4.53 -9.59 3.58
C GLN A 20 4.69 -8.97 2.18
N GLN A 21 3.67 -9.08 1.32
CA GLN A 21 3.71 -8.54 -0.05
C GLN A 21 3.46 -7.03 -0.07
N ARG A 22 2.55 -6.52 0.77
CA ARG A 22 2.22 -5.09 0.84
C ARG A 22 3.16 -4.28 1.73
N ASN A 23 3.94 -4.93 2.60
CA ASN A 23 4.90 -4.32 3.53
C ASN A 23 4.31 -3.13 4.34
N CYS A 24 3.01 -3.22 4.66
CA CYS A 24 2.27 -2.32 5.54
C CYS A 24 1.16 -3.09 6.24
N ARG A 25 0.66 -2.54 7.35
CA ARG A 25 -0.34 -3.19 8.19
C ARG A 25 -1.55 -2.30 8.45
N PHE A 26 -2.73 -2.90 8.51
CA PHE A 26 -3.97 -2.20 8.86
C PHE A 26 -4.21 -2.22 10.37
N PRO A 27 -5.00 -1.26 10.91
CA PRO A 27 -5.24 -1.17 12.34
C PRO A 27 -5.87 -2.43 12.94
N HIS A 28 -6.78 -3.09 12.23
CA HIS A 28 -7.49 -4.28 12.72
C HIS A 28 -6.64 -5.56 12.67
N GLU A 29 -5.48 -5.55 12.00
CA GLU A 29 -4.63 -6.72 11.88
C GLU A 29 -3.59 -6.76 13.00
N SER A 30 -3.90 -6.41 14.25
CA SER A 30 -2.90 -6.40 15.33
C SER A 30 -2.27 -7.78 15.58
N ASN A 31 -0.95 -7.79 15.76
CA ASN A 31 -0.18 -8.95 16.26
C ASN A 31 0.69 -8.53 17.44
N LEU A 32 0.13 -7.64 18.26
CA LEU A 32 0.76 -7.06 19.42
C LEU A 32 0.18 -7.75 20.65
N GLU A 33 1.02 -8.02 21.64
CA GLU A 33 0.61 -8.74 22.85
C GLU A 33 0.00 -7.79 23.89
N PHE A 34 0.52 -6.57 23.98
CA PHE A 34 -0.02 -5.54 24.87
C PHE A 34 -1.18 -4.80 24.22
N PHE A 35 -1.12 -4.57 22.90
CA PHE A 35 -2.16 -3.88 22.14
C PHE A 35 -2.87 -4.82 21.15
N VAL A 36 -3.68 -5.73 21.69
CA VAL A 36 -4.29 -6.84 20.95
C VAL A 36 -5.31 -6.40 19.89
N GLY A 37 -5.94 -5.23 20.03
CA GLY A 37 -7.04 -4.79 19.16
C GLY A 37 -6.68 -3.79 18.05
N PHE A 38 -5.53 -3.12 18.14
CA PHE A 38 -5.15 -2.08 17.18
C PHE A 38 -3.65 -2.06 16.89
N TYR A 39 -3.30 -2.12 15.61
CA TYR A 39 -1.94 -1.89 15.13
C TYR A 39 -1.71 -0.43 14.76
N THR A 40 -0.63 0.14 15.27
CA THR A 40 0.01 1.33 14.67
C THR A 40 1.53 1.15 14.73
N ASN A 41 2.26 1.85 13.85
CA ASN A 41 3.71 1.80 13.87
C ASN A 41 4.30 2.25 15.22
N SER A 42 3.70 3.27 15.84
CA SER A 42 4.10 3.78 17.15
C SER A 42 3.90 2.76 18.28
N LEU A 43 2.77 2.05 18.28
CA LEU A 43 2.50 0.98 19.26
C LEU A 43 3.47 -0.20 19.08
N CYS A 44 3.78 -0.58 17.84
CA CYS A 44 4.77 -1.63 17.56
C CYS A 44 6.16 -1.26 18.09
N MET A 45 6.59 -0.02 17.81
CA MET A 45 7.88 0.48 18.30
C MET A 45 7.91 0.61 19.82
N LEU A 46 6.79 0.97 20.44
CA LEU A 46 6.65 1.01 21.89
C LEU A 46 6.82 -0.37 22.52
N GLU A 47 6.11 -1.39 22.02
CA GLU A 47 6.29 -2.77 22.49
C GLU A 47 7.71 -3.26 22.30
N CYS A 48 8.33 -2.95 21.17
CA CYS A 48 9.70 -3.38 20.91
C CYS A 48 10.69 -2.77 21.91
N ARG A 49 10.50 -1.49 22.27
CA ARG A 49 11.27 -0.80 23.30
C ARG A 49 11.02 -1.42 24.68
N LEU A 50 9.77 -1.73 25.03
CA LEU A 50 9.41 -2.37 26.31
C LEU A 50 10.04 -3.77 26.45
N LYS A 51 10.14 -4.51 25.33
CA LYS A 51 10.78 -5.83 25.29
C LYS A 51 12.30 -5.80 25.19
N PHE A 52 12.93 -4.61 25.18
CA PHE A 52 14.38 -4.43 25.03
C PHE A 52 14.99 -5.25 23.86
N LEU A 53 14.24 -5.38 22.77
CA LEU A 53 14.69 -6.10 21.57
C LEU A 53 15.69 -5.24 20.79
N ALA A 54 16.87 -5.79 20.51
CA ALA A 54 17.91 -5.10 19.73
C ALA A 54 17.52 -4.91 18.24
N SER A 55 16.57 -5.70 17.71
CA SER A 55 16.09 -5.60 16.34
C SER A 55 14.56 -5.67 16.27
N CYS A 56 13.94 -4.61 15.75
CA CYS A 56 12.49 -4.50 15.59
C CYS A 56 12.09 -4.64 14.12
N ARG A 57 11.25 -5.62 13.80
CA ARG A 57 10.64 -5.76 12.46
C ARG A 57 9.24 -5.12 12.44
N CYS A 58 9.15 -3.83 12.75
CA CYS A 58 7.89 -3.10 12.72
C CYS A 58 7.57 -2.64 11.29
N LEU A 59 6.32 -2.86 10.88
CA LEU A 59 5.79 -2.41 9.60
C LEU A 59 5.18 -1.02 9.74
N LYS A 60 5.17 -0.26 8.65
CA LYS A 60 4.48 1.04 8.59
C LYS A 60 2.98 0.86 8.46
N ASP A 61 2.23 1.88 8.84
CA ASP A 61 0.78 1.89 8.67
C ASP A 61 0.41 1.98 7.18
N CYS A 62 -0.66 1.27 6.80
CA CYS A 62 -1.19 1.37 5.43
C CYS A 62 -1.86 2.73 5.19
N ASN A 63 -2.57 3.25 6.20
CA ASN A 63 -3.19 4.57 6.20
C ASN A 63 -2.46 5.46 7.20
N SER A 64 -1.86 6.55 6.74
CA SER A 64 -1.09 7.47 7.59
C SER A 64 -1.28 8.92 7.18
N ILE A 65 -1.33 9.80 8.17
CA ILE A 65 -1.38 11.26 7.97
C ILE A 65 -0.10 11.83 8.57
N GLY A 66 0.73 12.46 7.73
CA GLY A 66 1.93 13.17 8.15
C GLY A 66 1.79 14.66 7.90
N PHE A 67 2.65 15.47 8.51
CA PHE A 67 2.72 16.91 8.27
C PHE A 67 4.13 17.29 7.84
N THR A 68 4.25 18.07 6.77
CA THR A 68 5.53 18.63 6.32
C THR A 68 5.60 20.11 6.67
N LEU A 69 6.76 20.56 7.15
CA LEU A 69 7.06 21.98 7.34
C LEU A 69 7.30 22.60 5.96
N GLN A 70 6.43 23.52 5.55
CA GLN A 70 6.61 24.21 4.27
C GLN A 70 7.49 25.44 4.43
N ASN A 71 7.19 26.32 5.41
CA ASN A 71 7.92 27.57 5.60
C ASN A 71 8.06 27.98 7.08
N TYR A 72 9.24 28.47 7.44
CA TYR A 72 9.47 29.30 8.61
C TYR A 72 9.08 30.74 8.23
N VAL A 73 8.12 31.34 8.94
CA VAL A 73 7.91 32.79 8.81
C VAL A 73 9.08 33.41 9.58
N LEU A 74 10.03 34.04 8.87
CA LEU A 74 11.13 34.75 9.51
C LEU A 74 10.51 35.90 10.33
N PHE A 75 10.68 35.85 11.64
CA PHE A 75 10.30 36.95 12.51
C PHE A 75 11.15 38.16 12.18
N ASP A 76 10.52 39.22 11.68
CA ASP A 76 11.13 40.55 11.70
C ASP A 76 11.21 40.96 13.18
N TRP A 77 12.43 41.15 13.69
CA TRP A 77 12.74 41.34 15.11
C TRP A 77 12.03 42.54 15.77
N PHE A 78 11.41 43.41 14.97
CA PHE A 78 10.70 44.62 15.41
C PHE A 78 9.18 44.48 15.54
N LYS A 79 8.58 43.30 15.25
CA LYS A 79 7.15 43.06 15.48
C LYS A 79 6.98 41.79 16.31
N ALA A 80 6.48 41.98 17.53
CA ALA A 80 6.07 41.01 18.56
C ALA A 80 6.13 39.53 18.17
N PRO A 81 6.74 38.64 18.99
CA PRO A 81 6.88 37.20 18.73
C PRO A 81 5.54 36.44 18.79
N LEU A 82 4.59 36.76 17.92
CA LEU A 82 3.29 36.10 17.81
C LEU A 82 3.38 34.89 16.90
N ILE A 83 3.55 33.69 17.47
CA ILE A 83 3.60 32.45 16.70
C ILE A 83 2.25 32.23 16.03
N LYS A 84 2.11 32.64 14.77
CA LYS A 84 0.92 32.35 13.96
C LYS A 84 0.99 30.91 13.45
N TRP A 85 0.05 30.09 13.93
CA TRP A 85 -0.23 28.75 13.41
C TRP A 85 -1.35 28.88 12.39
N ASP A 86 -1.02 28.69 11.12
CA ASP A 86 -2.01 28.65 10.05
C ASP A 86 -2.03 27.23 9.49
N MET A 87 -3.18 26.58 9.58
CA MET A 87 -3.41 25.22 9.09
C MET A 87 -4.13 25.31 7.76
N GLU A 88 -3.36 25.24 6.67
CA GLU A 88 -3.93 25.23 5.33
C GLU A 88 -4.18 23.77 4.89
N PHE A 89 -5.45 23.44 4.61
CA PHE A 89 -5.85 22.11 4.16
C PHE A 89 -5.51 21.89 2.67
N GLN A 90 -4.22 21.75 2.35
CA GLN A 90 -3.77 21.35 1.01
C GLN A 90 -3.75 19.80 0.93
N LYS A 91 -4.59 19.24 0.06
CA LYS A 91 -4.91 17.80 0.00
C LYS A 91 -3.95 17.04 -0.92
N VAL A 92 -2.68 16.89 -0.54
CA VAL A 92 -1.80 15.95 -1.24
C VAL A 92 -2.13 14.54 -0.73
N ARG A 93 -2.86 13.77 -1.55
CA ARG A 93 -3.27 12.40 -1.23
C ARG A 93 -2.51 11.40 -2.10
N TYR A 94 -1.59 10.67 -1.51
CA TYR A 94 -0.97 9.51 -2.14
C TYR A 94 -1.84 8.29 -1.92
N SER A 95 -2.28 7.64 -2.99
CA SER A 95 -3.03 6.39 -2.90
C SER A 95 -2.12 5.22 -3.25
N ARG A 96 -2.00 4.23 -2.35
CA ARG A 96 -1.39 2.95 -2.69
C ARG A 96 -2.45 2.12 -3.42
N ARG A 97 -2.09 1.61 -4.60
CA ARG A 97 -2.89 0.67 -5.39
C ARG A 97 -2.00 -0.47 -5.87
N ILE A 98 -2.61 -1.62 -6.14
CA ILE A 98 -1.94 -2.71 -6.84
C ILE A 98 -1.56 -2.24 -8.25
N ILE A 99 -0.31 -2.46 -8.65
CA ILE A 99 0.19 -2.03 -9.98
C ILE A 99 -0.12 -3.05 -11.09
N PHE A 100 -0.21 -4.34 -10.72
CA PHE A 100 -0.49 -5.43 -11.64
C PHE A 100 -1.42 -6.42 -10.93
N GLY A 101 -2.68 -6.45 -11.37
CA GLY A 101 -3.65 -7.46 -10.95
C GLY A 101 -3.58 -8.72 -11.81
N PHE A 102 -4.31 -9.75 -11.40
CA PHE A 102 -4.45 -10.98 -12.17
C PHE A 102 -5.12 -10.74 -13.54
N ALA A 103 -6.07 -9.81 -13.60
CA ALA A 103 -6.71 -9.40 -14.85
C ALA A 103 -5.70 -8.77 -15.81
N ASP A 104 -4.85 -7.86 -15.34
CA ASP A 104 -3.83 -7.20 -16.16
C ASP A 104 -2.80 -8.21 -16.69
N ALA A 105 -2.46 -9.21 -15.87
CA ALA A 105 -1.60 -10.32 -16.28
C ALA A 105 -2.24 -11.15 -17.40
N MET A 106 -3.50 -11.56 -17.25
CA MET A 106 -4.24 -12.29 -18.29
C MET A 106 -4.34 -11.48 -19.59
N VAL A 107 -4.65 -10.19 -19.50
CA VAL A 107 -4.78 -9.31 -20.66
C VAL A 107 -3.44 -9.20 -21.39
N SER A 108 -2.34 -9.01 -20.66
CA SER A 108 -1.00 -8.92 -21.23
C SER A 108 -0.56 -10.23 -21.90
N THR A 109 -0.68 -11.36 -21.19
CA THR A 109 -0.32 -12.68 -21.75
C THR A 109 -1.20 -13.06 -22.94
N GLY A 110 -2.52 -12.83 -22.84
CA GLY A 110 -3.47 -13.09 -23.92
C GLY A 110 -3.21 -12.24 -25.16
N GLY A 111 -2.82 -10.98 -24.99
CA GLY A 111 -2.43 -10.10 -26.11
C GLY A 111 -1.22 -10.62 -26.87
N ILE A 112 -0.19 -11.09 -26.17
CA ILE A 112 1.02 -11.67 -26.78
C ILE A 112 0.69 -13.01 -27.46
N CYS A 113 -0.04 -13.91 -26.77
CA CYS A 113 -0.42 -15.21 -27.33
C CYS A 113 -1.31 -15.08 -28.59
N GLY A 114 -2.25 -14.14 -28.59
CA GLY A 114 -3.12 -13.89 -29.74
C GLY A 114 -2.36 -13.30 -30.93
N LEU A 115 -1.40 -12.40 -30.69
CA LEU A 115 -0.64 -11.73 -31.75
C LEU A 115 0.36 -12.67 -32.45
N PHE A 116 1.09 -13.49 -31.69
CA PHE A 116 2.17 -14.32 -32.25
C PHE A 116 1.73 -15.71 -32.70
N PHE A 117 0.78 -16.33 -32.00
CA PHE A 117 0.37 -17.71 -32.29
C PHE A 117 -1.01 -17.81 -32.95
N GLY A 118 -1.77 -16.71 -33.00
CA GLY A 118 -3.19 -16.76 -33.37
C GLY A 118 -4.02 -17.64 -32.42
N ALA A 119 -3.46 -17.97 -31.25
CA ALA A 119 -4.06 -18.90 -30.30
C ALA A 119 -4.98 -18.15 -29.35
N SER A 120 -6.15 -18.72 -29.08
CA SER A 120 -7.18 -18.19 -28.20
C SER A 120 -7.79 -19.34 -27.40
N PHE A 121 -8.70 -19.06 -26.47
CA PHE A 121 -9.36 -20.12 -25.68
C PHE A 121 -9.99 -21.21 -26.56
N ILE A 122 -10.49 -20.84 -27.74
CA ILE A 122 -11.09 -21.74 -28.73
C ILE A 122 -10.07 -22.72 -29.31
N THR A 123 -8.86 -22.27 -29.65
CA THR A 123 -7.81 -23.15 -30.20
C THR A 123 -7.34 -24.18 -29.17
N VAL A 124 -7.36 -23.83 -27.87
CA VAL A 124 -7.03 -24.76 -26.78
C VAL A 124 -8.08 -25.86 -26.66
N VAL A 125 -9.37 -25.52 -26.72
CA VAL A 125 -10.47 -26.51 -26.66
C VAL A 125 -10.39 -27.48 -27.84
N GLU A 126 -10.12 -27.00 -29.04
CA GLU A 126 -10.04 -27.82 -30.24
C GLU A 126 -8.83 -28.78 -30.20
N LEU A 127 -7.67 -28.29 -29.75
CA LEU A 127 -6.51 -29.13 -29.48
C LEU A 127 -6.79 -30.20 -28.41
N CYS A 128 -7.44 -29.83 -27.31
CA CYS A 128 -7.83 -30.78 -26.27
C CYS A 128 -8.79 -31.86 -26.79
N TYR A 129 -9.79 -31.50 -27.60
CA TYR A 129 -10.71 -32.46 -28.22
C TYR A 129 -9.97 -33.42 -29.16
N LEU A 130 -9.07 -32.91 -30.00
CA LEU A 130 -8.24 -33.74 -30.87
C LEU A 130 -7.33 -34.68 -30.07
N PHE A 131 -6.71 -34.19 -29.00
CA PHE A 131 -5.86 -35.00 -28.12
C PHE A 131 -6.65 -36.12 -27.43
N LEU A 132 -7.80 -35.80 -26.84
CA LEU A 132 -8.66 -36.77 -26.18
C LEU A 132 -9.16 -37.82 -27.16
N ARG A 133 -9.60 -37.41 -28.35
CA ARG A 133 -10.02 -38.33 -29.41
C ARG A 133 -8.89 -39.26 -29.87
N ASN A 134 -7.66 -38.78 -29.90
CA ASN A 134 -6.51 -39.58 -30.33
C ASN A 134 -5.99 -40.55 -29.24
N ILE A 135 -6.20 -40.22 -27.96
CA ILE A 135 -5.89 -41.10 -26.82
C ILE A 135 -6.96 -42.18 -26.63
N LEU A 136 -8.23 -41.87 -26.96
CA LEU A 136 -9.36 -42.79 -26.78
C LEU A 136 -9.60 -43.72 -27.97
N LYS A 137 -8.62 -43.84 -28.87
CA LYS A 137 -8.63 -44.71 -30.06
C LYS A 137 -7.46 -45.66 -30.01
#